data_AF-A0A3C0T4S8-F1
#
_entry.id   AF-A0A3C0T4S8-F1
#
_cell.length_a   1.000
_cell.length_b   1.000
_cell.length_c   1.000
_cell.angle_alpha   90.00
_cell.angle_beta   90.00
_cell.angle_gamma   90.00
#
_symmetry.space_group_name_H-M   'P 1'
#
loop_
_entity.id
_entity.type
_entity.pdbx_description
1 polymer ?
#
loop_
_entity_poly.entity_id
_entity_poly.type
_entity_poly.pdbx_seq_one_letter_code
_entity_poly.pdbx_strand_id
1 'polypeptide(L)' 'MANSRISRQEALSFVLTYIVVERNIDITLDKLSLFKLTQLAQDAASRINSVEGAIPHEVIEQVASEYLGDG' A
#
# COMPACT_ATOMS: atom_id res chain seq x y z
N MET A 1 -20.20 -2.17 -13.92
CA MET A 1 -19.83 -1.84 -12.54
C MET A 1 -18.40 -2.28 -12.37
N ALA A 2 -17.46 -1.35 -12.17
CA ALA A 2 -16.06 -1.73 -11.96
C ALA A 2 -16.00 -2.53 -10.66
N ASN A 3 -15.74 -3.83 -10.75
CA ASN A 3 -15.45 -4.64 -9.58
C ASN A 3 -14.10 -4.14 -9.04
N SER A 4 -14.14 -3.20 -8.10
CA SER A 4 -12.95 -2.83 -7.34
C SER A 4 -12.36 -4.11 -6.78
N ARG A 5 -11.18 -4.49 -7.28
CA ARG A 5 -10.45 -5.70 -6.89
C ARG A 5 -10.05 -5.67 -5.41
N ILE A 6 -10.02 -4.47 -4.81
CA ILE A 6 -9.53 -4.23 -3.46
C ILE A 6 -10.00 -2.86 -2.95
N SER A 7 -10.41 -2.81 -1.68
CA SER A 7 -10.73 -1.59 -0.93
C SER A 7 -9.47 -0.93 -0.33
N ARG A 8 -9.61 0.33 0.12
CA ARG A 8 -8.51 1.02 0.81
C ARG A 8 -8.09 0.32 2.10
N GLN A 9 -9.03 -0.25 2.88
CA GLN A 9 -8.68 -0.94 4.12
C GLN A 9 -7.88 -2.22 3.85
N GLU A 10 -8.25 -2.97 2.81
CA GLU A 10 -7.50 -4.13 2.37
C GLU A 10 -6.11 -3.72 1.88
N ALA A 11 -6.01 -2.66 1.07
CA ALA A 11 -4.71 -2.15 0.61
C ALA A 11 -3.81 -1.73 1.76
N LEU A 12 -4.37 -1.03 2.77
CA LEU A 12 -3.63 -0.66 3.97
C LEU A 12 -3.11 -1.89 4.72
N SER A 13 -3.93 -2.94 4.83
CA SER A 13 -3.56 -4.18 5.50
C SER A 13 -2.38 -4.87 4.79
N PHE A 14 -2.41 -4.90 3.46
CA PHE A 14 -1.30 -5.43 2.65
C PHE A 14 -0.03 -4.60 2.77
N VAL A 15 -0.13 -3.27 2.68
CA VAL A 15 1.01 -2.35 2.87
C VAL A 15 1.66 -2.58 4.24
N LEU A 16 0.86 -2.62 5.30
CA LEU A 16 1.37 -2.86 6.66
C LEU A 16 2.00 -4.24 6.80
N THR A 17 1.42 -5.27 6.18
CA THR A 17 1.98 -6.63 6.19
C THR A 17 3.34 -6.64 5.50
N TYR A 18 3.46 -6.05 4.32
CA TYR A 18 4.74 -5.98 3.61
C TYR A 18 5.80 -5.22 4.42
N ILE A 19 5.48 -4.03 4.94
CA ILE A 19 6.47 -3.22 5.67
C ILE A 19 6.87 -3.86 7.00
N VAL A 20 5.90 -4.28 7.83
CA VAL A 20 6.18 -4.73 9.20
C VAL A 20 6.55 -6.20 9.26
N VAL A 21 5.87 -7.06 8.49
CA VAL A 21 6.07 -8.51 8.58
C VAL A 21 7.16 -8.97 7.62
N GLU A 22 7.07 -8.59 6.35
CA GLU A 22 7.98 -9.11 5.32
C GLU A 22 9.32 -8.37 5.32
N ARG A 23 9.30 -7.04 5.43
CA ARG A 23 10.53 -6.22 5.49
C ARG A 23 11.08 -6.08 6.90
N ASN A 24 10.32 -6.49 7.92
CA ASN A 24 10.69 -6.40 9.34
C ASN A 24 11.10 -4.96 9.74
N ILE A 25 10.33 -3.97 9.27
CA ILE A 25 10.57 -2.55 9.55
C ILE A 25 9.51 -2.05 10.54
N ASP A 26 9.97 -1.50 11.64
CA ASP A 26 9.10 -0.86 12.63
C ASP A 26 8.48 0.42 12.07
N ILE A 27 7.20 0.61 12.36
CA ILE A 27 6.46 1.82 11.98
C ILE A 27 6.07 2.56 13.26
N THR A 28 6.52 3.82 13.37
CA THR A 28 6.00 4.74 14.39
C THR A 28 4.65 5.29 13.95
N LEU A 29 3.59 5.05 14.74
CA LEU A 29 2.24 5.53 14.44
C LEU A 29 1.98 6.97 14.94
N ASP A 30 2.75 7.92 14.41
CA ASP A 30 2.50 9.35 14.61
C ASP A 30 1.56 9.94 13.53
N LYS A 31 1.17 11.20 13.70
CA LYS A 31 0.24 11.89 12.78
C LYS A 31 0.72 11.90 11.32
N LEU A 32 2.02 12.12 11.09
CA LEU A 32 2.59 12.20 9.76
C LEU A 32 2.67 10.81 9.13
N SER A 33 3.14 9.83 9.89
CA SER A 33 3.25 8.44 9.45
C SER A 33 1.87 7.85 9.12
N LEU A 34 0.86 8.09 9.95
CA LEU A 34 -0.53 7.69 9.68
C LEU A 34 -1.09 8.35 8.41
N PHE A 35 -0.83 9.64 8.20
CA PHE A 35 -1.26 10.33 6.99
C PHE A 35 -0.60 9.71 5.75
N LYS A 36 0.72 9.49 5.77
CA LYS A 36 1.46 8.87 4.67
C LYS A 36 0.97 7.46 4.37
N LEU A 37 0.78 6.61 5.37
CA LEU A 37 0.26 5.24 5.19
C LEU A 37 -1.15 5.22 4.60
N THR A 38 -2.00 6.16 5.01
CA THR A 38 -3.36 6.28 4.47
C THR A 38 -3.34 6.72 3.00
N GLN A 39 -2.47 7.66 2.64
CA GLN A 39 -2.25 8.07 1.26
C GLN A 39 -1.70 6.90 0.43
N LEU A 40 -0.74 6.15 0.96
CA LEU A 40 -0.15 4.99 0.30
C LEU A 40 -1.19 3.92 -0.03
N ALA A 41 -2.04 3.59 0.94
CA ALA A 41 -3.12 2.63 0.76
C ALA A 41 -4.16 3.09 -0.27
N GLN A 42 -4.43 4.40 -0.30
CA GLN A 42 -5.34 4.98 -1.29
C GLN A 42 -4.76 4.90 -2.70
N ASP A 43 -3.48 5.20 -2.87
CA ASP A 43 -2.78 5.11 -4.15
C ASP A 43 -2.67 3.65 -4.62
N ALA A 44 -2.27 2.73 -3.73
CA ALA A 44 -2.23 1.30 -4.01
C ALA A 44 -3.60 0.78 -4.49
N ALA A 45 -4.68 1.07 -3.75
CA ALA A 45 -6.02 0.67 -4.15
C ALA A 45 -6.42 1.30 -5.49
N SER A 46 -6.06 2.56 -5.74
CA SER A 46 -6.33 3.22 -7.02
C SER A 46 -5.60 2.53 -8.17
N ARG A 47 -4.28 2.32 -8.06
CA ARG A 47 -3.45 1.67 -9.09
C ARG A 47 -3.96 0.26 -9.42
N ILE A 48 -4.27 -0.55 -8.40
CA ILE A 48 -4.77 -1.93 -8.60
C ILE A 48 -6.15 -1.95 -9.28
N ASN A 49 -7.01 -0.99 -8.95
CA ASN A 49 -8.36 -0.92 -9.51
C ASN A 49 -8.40 -0.26 -10.90
N SER A 50 -7.44 0.61 -11.22
CA SER A 50 -7.42 1.37 -12.48
C SER A 50 -6.63 0.69 -13.60
N VAL A 51 -5.64 -0.13 -13.27
CA VAL A 51 -4.78 -0.79 -14.27
C VAL A 51 -5.27 -2.22 -14.51
N GLU A 52 -5.78 -2.46 -15.71
CA GLU A 52 -6.19 -3.80 -16.13
C GLU A 52 -4.97 -4.74 -16.16
N GLY A 53 -5.07 -5.87 -15.45
CA GLY A 53 -3.95 -6.81 -15.31
C GLY A 53 -2.94 -6.48 -14.22
N ALA A 54 -3.11 -5.39 -13.45
CA ALA A 54 -2.24 -5.12 -12.30
C ALA A 54 -2.24 -6.29 -11.30
N ILE A 55 -1.05 -6.71 -10.91
CA ILE A 55 -0.82 -7.74 -9.89
C ILE A 55 -0.78 -7.02 -8.53
N PRO A 56 -1.72 -7.31 -7.62
CA PRO A 56 -1.85 -6.57 -6.36
C PRO A 56 -0.58 -6.52 -5.52
N HIS A 57 0.15 -7.64 -5.40
CA HIS A 57 1.37 -7.68 -4.58
C HIS A 57 2.46 -6.77 -5.17
N GLU A 58 2.72 -6.83 -6.47
CA GLU A 58 3.74 -6.01 -7.13
C GLU A 58 3.46 -4.51 -6.95
N VAL A 59 2.20 -4.11 -7.08
CA VAL A 59 1.81 -2.73 -6.84
C VAL A 59 2.09 -2.35 -5.39
N ILE A 60 1.68 -3.16 -4.42
CA ILE A 60 1.91 -2.90 -2.98
C ILE A 60 3.40 -2.73 -2.67
N GLU A 61 4.26 -3.60 -3.21
CA GLU A 61 5.72 -3.50 -3.03
C GLU A 61 6.28 -2.20 -3.60
N GLN A 62 5.81 -1.80 -4.79
CA GLN A 62 6.25 -0.56 -5.42
C GLN A 62 5.90 0.66 -4.55
N VAL A 63 4.64 0.81 -4.14
CA VAL A 63 4.23 1.95 -3.31
C VAL A 63 4.90 1.93 -1.94
N ALA A 64 5.07 0.75 -1.33
CA ALA A 64 5.78 0.64 -0.07
C ALA A 64 7.26 1.00 -0.19
N SER A 65 7.92 0.67 -1.30
CA SER A 65 9.31 1.07 -1.55
C SER A 65 9.45 2.59 -1.67
N GLU A 66 8.48 3.27 -2.30
CA GLU A 66 8.41 4.75 -2.34
C GLU A 66 8.31 5.35 -0.92
N TYR A 67 7.62 4.69 0.00
CA TYR A 67 7.52 5.12 1.41
C TYR A 67 8.82 4.92 2.20
N LEU A 68 9.51 3.80 1.96
CA LEU A 68 10.73 3.43 2.67
C LEU A 68 11.96 4.21 2.20
N GLY A 69 11.89 4.85 1.02
CA GLY A 69 13.02 5.55 0.43
C GLY A 69 14.03 4.61 -0.23
N ASP A 70 13.60 3.39 -0.57
CA ASP A 70 14.41 2.36 -1.23
C ASP A 70 14.51 2.58 -2.78
N GLY A 71 14.32 3.83 -3.24
CA GLY A 71 14.25 4.23 -4.65
C GLY A 71 15.48 4.93 -5.19
#